data_AF-A0A5R8YZP2-F1
#
_entry.id   AF-A0A5R8YZP2-F1
#
_cell.length_a   1.000
_cell.length_b   1.000
_cell.length_c   1.000
_cell.angle_alpha   90.00
_cell.angle_beta   90.00
_cell.angle_gamma   90.00
#
_symmetry.space_group_name_H-M   'P 1'
#
loop_
_entity.id
_entity.type
_entity.pdbx_description
1 polymer ?
#
loop_
_entity_poly.entity_id
_entity_poly.type
_entity_poly.pdbx_seq_one_letter_code
_entity_poly.pdbx_strand_id
1 'polypeptide(L)'
;MISKLSHLSRNKNLEKTIDTRVALHNGSLKSIGVFLDVLDDLIIIFNNAPERHKLLRIQNFLRYKGDIHDQRNIENILSKAEHDYLLAFQLYLQGIREELYMSHGTTLDIIRNTALNIQRQISLKNLTNDQIKNLIEDSLKSYSTFYYTLFSQGENLAVSFYHPTITLYVVRRWADYSIKTGRGSFHLIVTADDKLSIPSEIATQGNVCSLAIRNENGYFNEITLSNPLQNCIDLIQAASAKLKSDHPTAAKTLSEYNACLAKLFKLREEFQRYNRPQGHLFLEELKLTRKHIEISNDRILNFHADPFKNQDNPLRTVHTLLSGMWDSWVNELNLSENIRASLLEIKRNDGLYRLKNSDSSSQNKFKEENLTAVLASLLRAAYFKNSRISIQREAYIGSGRADIKITNNGKTIGLVESKLATENFYQKIYEGLHQLFKRYSENDIINEGSPIDLYLVIFSFDREFDAIAQHIEAAVNKYSLEKNITCQKHESSENHLAFTYIEPRETYGFLNKSRNITIYLCNMEVDYKSKLLASVKRKNSSAT
;
A
#
# COMPACT_ATOMS: atom_id res chain seq x y z
N MET A 1 -37.94 -6.39 -23.45
CA MET A 1 -38.11 -5.10 -22.71
C MET A 1 -38.28 -5.48 -21.24
N ILE A 2 -37.43 -4.97 -20.35
CA ILE A 2 -37.45 -5.34 -18.91
C ILE A 2 -38.73 -4.79 -18.30
N SER A 3 -39.53 -5.64 -17.67
CA SER A 3 -40.82 -5.26 -17.05
C SER A 3 -40.78 -5.32 -15.52
N LYS A 4 -39.76 -5.97 -14.94
CA LYS A 4 -39.60 -6.12 -13.50
C LYS A 4 -38.14 -6.39 -13.14
N LEU A 5 -37.69 -5.87 -12.01
CA LEU A 5 -36.40 -6.18 -11.38
C LEU A 5 -36.63 -6.85 -10.02
N SER A 6 -35.71 -7.71 -9.62
CA SER A 6 -35.76 -8.42 -8.33
C SER A 6 -35.34 -7.54 -7.15
N HIS A 7 -35.67 -7.99 -5.93
CA HIS A 7 -35.23 -7.38 -4.67
C HIS A 7 -34.31 -8.32 -3.90
N LEU A 8 -33.37 -7.77 -3.12
CA LEU A 8 -32.55 -8.54 -2.20
C LEU A 8 -33.33 -8.88 -0.92
N SER A 9 -33.10 -10.06 -0.37
CA SER A 9 -33.59 -10.39 0.97
C SER A 9 -32.70 -9.73 2.02
N ARG A 10 -33.21 -8.67 2.65
CA ARG A 10 -32.40 -7.78 3.50
C ARG A 10 -32.35 -8.21 4.97
N ASN A 11 -31.20 -8.00 5.60
CA ASN A 11 -31.00 -8.13 7.04
C ASN A 11 -30.38 -6.83 7.60
N LYS A 12 -31.24 -5.92 8.06
CA LYS A 12 -30.84 -4.60 8.56
C LYS A 12 -29.86 -4.65 9.75
N ASN A 13 -29.90 -5.73 10.55
CA ASN A 13 -28.96 -5.90 11.66
C ASN A 13 -27.56 -6.23 11.15
N LEU A 14 -27.45 -7.13 10.17
CA LEU A 14 -26.16 -7.43 9.53
C LEU A 14 -25.62 -6.21 8.78
N GLU A 15 -26.46 -5.51 8.00
CA GLU A 15 -26.09 -4.25 7.32
C GLU A 15 -25.47 -3.25 8.29
N LYS A 16 -26.16 -2.96 9.40
CA LYS A 16 -25.68 -2.02 10.42
C LYS A 16 -24.36 -2.46 11.07
N THR A 17 -24.20 -3.76 11.30
CA THR A 17 -23.00 -4.29 11.95
C THR A 17 -21.79 -4.22 11.01
N ILE A 18 -21.99 -4.57 9.73
CA ILE A 18 -20.98 -4.41 8.68
C ILE A 18 -20.58 -2.93 8.55
N ASP A 19 -21.55 -2.03 8.40
CA ASP A 19 -21.31 -0.59 8.25
C ASP A 19 -20.51 -0.02 9.43
N THR A 20 -20.85 -0.44 10.66
CA THR A 20 -20.15 0.01 11.87
C THR A 20 -18.71 -0.50 11.91
N ARG A 21 -18.47 -1.78 11.60
CA ARG A 21 -17.11 -2.35 11.60
C ARG A 21 -16.24 -1.74 10.52
N VAL A 22 -16.80 -1.52 9.33
CA VAL A 22 -16.14 -0.81 8.24
C VAL A 22 -15.73 0.59 8.68
N ALA A 23 -16.68 1.38 9.20
CA ALA A 23 -16.43 2.74 9.65
C ALA A 23 -15.34 2.83 10.73
N LEU A 24 -15.32 1.88 11.66
CA LEU A 24 -14.29 1.82 12.71
C LEU A 24 -12.92 1.42 12.16
N HIS A 25 -12.87 0.50 11.19
CA HIS A 25 -11.61 -0.04 10.69
C HIS A 25 -10.91 0.88 9.68
N ASN A 26 -11.66 1.47 8.74
CA ASN A 26 -11.09 2.26 7.64
C ASN A 26 -11.57 3.72 7.60
N GLY A 27 -12.38 4.15 8.57
CA GLY A 27 -12.92 5.51 8.62
C GLY A 27 -13.94 5.81 7.52
N SER A 28 -14.39 4.81 6.76
CA SER A 28 -15.36 5.01 5.67
C SER A 28 -16.78 5.08 6.21
N LEU A 29 -17.49 6.15 5.86
CA LEU A 29 -18.92 6.33 6.19
C LEU A 29 -19.84 5.82 5.07
N LYS A 30 -19.33 4.98 4.16
CA LYS A 30 -20.15 4.33 3.14
C LYS A 30 -21.01 3.25 3.81
N SER A 31 -22.33 3.31 3.60
CA SER A 31 -23.30 2.41 4.23
C SER A 31 -24.06 1.56 3.20
N ILE A 32 -24.06 0.24 3.41
CA ILE A 32 -24.85 -0.72 2.63
C ILE A 32 -26.32 -0.48 2.85
N GLY A 33 -26.72 -0.26 4.11
CA GLY A 33 -28.12 -0.07 4.47
C GLY A 33 -28.74 1.11 3.75
N VAL A 34 -28.07 2.27 3.77
CA VAL A 34 -28.52 3.49 3.08
C VAL A 34 -28.58 3.27 1.57
N PHE A 35 -27.60 2.58 1.00
CA PHE A 35 -27.59 2.31 -0.43
C PHE A 35 -28.71 1.38 -0.88
N LEU A 36 -28.95 0.30 -0.14
CA LEU A 36 -30.03 -0.63 -0.43
C LEU A 36 -31.39 0.02 -0.24
N ASP A 37 -31.56 0.91 0.74
CA ASP A 37 -32.79 1.70 0.90
C ASP A 37 -33.08 2.51 -0.39
N VAL A 38 -32.09 3.23 -0.91
CA VAL A 38 -32.25 4.01 -2.14
C VAL A 38 -32.46 3.12 -3.37
N LEU A 39 -31.74 2.00 -3.47
CA LEU A 39 -31.88 1.08 -4.60
C LEU A 39 -33.26 0.42 -4.63
N ASP A 40 -33.76 -0.04 -3.47
CA ASP A 40 -35.08 -0.64 -3.33
C ASP A 40 -36.17 0.35 -3.72
N ASP A 41 -36.09 1.61 -3.27
CA ASP A 41 -37.03 2.66 -3.63
C ASP A 41 -37.07 2.89 -5.16
N LEU A 42 -35.90 2.95 -5.80
CA LEU A 42 -35.82 3.11 -7.25
C LEU A 42 -36.42 1.91 -8.00
N ILE A 43 -36.18 0.69 -7.51
CA ILE A 43 -36.73 -0.54 -8.09
C ILE A 43 -38.25 -0.61 -7.90
N ILE A 44 -38.78 -0.25 -6.72
CA ILE A 44 -40.22 -0.19 -6.46
C ILE A 44 -40.89 0.79 -7.44
N ILE A 45 -40.32 1.99 -7.59
CA ILE A 45 -40.84 3.02 -8.50
C ILE A 45 -40.88 2.50 -9.95
N PHE A 46 -39.84 1.78 -10.38
CA PHE A 46 -39.79 1.18 -11.71
C PHE A 46 -40.80 0.03 -11.86
N ASN A 47 -40.84 -0.91 -10.92
CA ASN A 47 -41.71 -2.09 -10.96
C ASN A 47 -43.21 -1.72 -10.95
N ASN A 48 -43.58 -0.63 -10.29
CA ASN A 48 -44.96 -0.12 -10.28
C ASN A 48 -45.37 0.51 -11.62
N ALA A 49 -44.41 1.08 -12.37
CA ALA A 49 -44.67 1.74 -13.64
C ALA A 49 -43.40 1.69 -14.53
N PRO A 50 -43.22 0.61 -15.32
CA PRO A 50 -41.98 0.32 -16.05
C PRO A 50 -41.76 1.28 -17.22
N GLU A 51 -41.13 2.43 -16.94
CA GLU A 51 -40.83 3.45 -17.95
C GLU A 51 -39.32 3.62 -18.14
N ARG A 52 -38.91 3.93 -19.38
CA ARG A 52 -37.50 4.05 -19.78
C ARG A 52 -36.70 5.03 -18.92
N HIS A 53 -37.27 6.16 -18.52
CA HIS A 53 -36.57 7.16 -17.71
C HIS A 53 -36.36 6.70 -16.26
N LYS A 54 -37.22 5.84 -15.70
CA LYS A 54 -37.05 5.22 -14.37
C LYS A 54 -35.95 4.17 -14.39
N LEU A 55 -35.92 3.36 -15.45
CA LEU A 55 -34.82 2.44 -15.72
C LEU A 55 -33.47 3.17 -15.78
N LEU A 56 -33.42 4.30 -16.50
CA LEU A 56 -32.21 5.16 -16.58
C LEU A 56 -31.78 5.72 -15.22
N ARG A 57 -32.70 6.00 -14.30
CA ARG A 57 -32.36 6.46 -12.94
C ARG A 57 -31.67 5.36 -12.13
N ILE A 58 -32.16 4.11 -12.22
CA ILE A 58 -31.49 2.95 -11.60
C ILE A 58 -30.10 2.78 -12.20
N GLN A 59 -29.97 2.84 -13.53
CA GLN A 59 -28.68 2.73 -14.22
C GLN A 59 -27.70 3.83 -13.78
N ASN A 60 -28.15 5.09 -13.71
CA ASN A 60 -27.32 6.20 -13.26
C ASN A 60 -26.90 6.04 -11.79
N PHE A 61 -27.81 5.61 -10.92
CA PHE A 61 -27.50 5.37 -9.51
C PHE A 61 -26.42 4.30 -9.36
N LEU A 62 -26.59 3.15 -10.00
CA LEU A 62 -25.61 2.06 -9.99
C LEU A 62 -24.27 2.46 -10.63
N ARG A 63 -24.28 3.35 -11.64
CA ARG A 63 -23.07 3.86 -12.30
C ARG A 63 -22.24 4.77 -11.40
N TYR A 64 -22.87 5.70 -10.67
CA TYR A 64 -22.14 6.71 -9.90
C TYR A 64 -21.96 6.35 -8.42
N LYS A 65 -22.72 5.38 -7.92
CA LYS A 65 -22.76 5.01 -6.49
C LYS A 65 -22.63 3.50 -6.26
N GLY A 66 -22.40 2.68 -7.29
CA GLY A 66 -22.34 1.22 -7.15
C GLY A 66 -21.12 0.67 -6.39
N ASP A 67 -20.03 1.43 -6.29
CA ASP A 67 -18.78 0.99 -5.63
C ASP A 67 -18.75 1.37 -4.16
N ILE A 68 -19.74 0.90 -3.41
CA ILE A 68 -19.85 1.20 -1.97
C ILE A 68 -18.87 0.36 -1.15
N HIS A 69 -18.43 -0.78 -1.68
CA HIS A 69 -17.42 -1.63 -1.06
C HIS A 69 -16.40 -2.18 -2.08
N ASP A 70 -15.83 -1.33 -2.92
CA ASP A 70 -14.48 -1.60 -3.46
C ASP A 70 -13.45 -1.35 -2.35
N GLN A 71 -13.57 -2.13 -1.27
CA GLN A 71 -12.71 -2.03 -0.10
C GLN A 71 -12.00 -3.36 0.04
N ARG A 72 -10.72 -3.35 -0.30
CA ARG A 72 -9.82 -4.46 -0.04
C ARG A 72 -9.87 -4.78 1.46
N ASN A 73 -9.90 -6.07 1.80
CA ASN A 73 -9.61 -6.58 3.15
C ASN A 73 -10.69 -6.43 4.23
N ILE A 74 -11.95 -6.15 3.87
CA ILE A 74 -13.07 -6.18 4.84
C ILE A 74 -13.30 -7.59 5.40
N GLU A 75 -12.88 -8.62 4.67
CA GLU A 75 -13.12 -10.03 5.01
C GLU A 75 -12.49 -10.43 6.34
N ASN A 76 -11.40 -9.78 6.75
CA ASN A 76 -10.69 -10.09 8.00
C ASN A 76 -11.36 -9.52 9.25
N ILE A 77 -12.30 -8.58 9.10
CA ILE A 77 -13.01 -7.94 10.23
C ILE A 77 -14.47 -8.39 10.34
N LEU A 78 -14.92 -9.24 9.42
CA LEU A 78 -16.29 -9.73 9.34
C LEU A 78 -16.38 -11.17 9.83
N SER A 79 -17.48 -11.47 10.50
CA SER A 79 -17.89 -12.83 10.82
C SER A 79 -18.38 -13.52 9.54
N LYS A 80 -18.45 -14.86 9.58
CA LYS A 80 -18.96 -15.67 8.47
C LYS A 80 -20.34 -15.22 7.99
N ALA A 81 -21.27 -14.94 8.91
CA ALA A 81 -22.63 -14.50 8.56
C ALA A 81 -22.65 -13.11 7.87
N GLU A 82 -21.80 -12.19 8.31
CA GLU A 82 -21.67 -10.87 7.69
C GLU A 82 -21.03 -10.96 6.30
N HIS A 83 -20.05 -11.85 6.14
CA HIS A 83 -19.40 -12.12 4.86
C HIS A 83 -20.37 -12.78 3.87
N ASP A 84 -21.11 -13.80 4.29
CA ASP A 84 -22.12 -14.47 3.46
C ASP A 84 -23.21 -13.48 3.01
N TYR A 85 -23.60 -12.54 3.89
CA TYR A 85 -24.54 -11.47 3.55
C TYR A 85 -23.98 -10.50 2.50
N LEU A 86 -22.73 -10.05 2.67
CA LEU A 86 -22.05 -9.21 1.67
C LEU A 86 -21.96 -9.91 0.32
N LEU A 87 -21.68 -11.21 0.32
CA LEU A 87 -21.61 -12.00 -0.89
C LEU A 87 -22.99 -12.09 -1.55
N ALA A 88 -24.07 -12.32 -0.80
CA ALA A 88 -25.43 -12.30 -1.33
C ALA A 88 -25.80 -10.92 -1.92
N PHE A 89 -25.42 -9.83 -1.23
CA PHE A 89 -25.60 -8.45 -1.72
C PHE A 89 -24.87 -8.20 -3.04
N GLN A 90 -23.62 -8.63 -3.15
CA GLN A 90 -22.84 -8.50 -4.39
C GLN A 90 -23.41 -9.37 -5.54
N LEU A 91 -23.96 -10.55 -5.24
CA LEU A 91 -24.62 -11.43 -6.24
C LEU A 91 -25.82 -10.69 -6.84
N TYR A 92 -26.62 -10.10 -5.96
CA TYR A 92 -27.80 -9.34 -6.33
C TYR A 92 -27.47 -8.13 -7.21
N LEU A 93 -26.47 -7.33 -6.84
CA LEU A 93 -26.07 -6.18 -7.66
C LEU A 93 -25.55 -6.56 -9.03
N GLN A 94 -24.80 -7.66 -9.12
CA GLN A 94 -24.34 -8.18 -10.41
C GLN A 94 -25.52 -8.61 -11.28
N GLY A 95 -26.46 -9.38 -10.72
CA GLY A 95 -27.66 -9.82 -11.45
C GLY A 95 -28.47 -8.64 -12.00
N ILE A 96 -28.68 -7.59 -11.19
CA ILE A 96 -29.36 -6.37 -11.67
C ILE A 96 -28.57 -5.70 -12.80
N ARG A 97 -27.24 -5.59 -12.69
CA ARG A 97 -26.40 -4.97 -13.74
C ARG A 97 -26.49 -5.74 -15.06
N GLU A 98 -26.49 -7.07 -14.99
CA GLU A 98 -26.66 -7.97 -16.14
C GLU A 98 -28.05 -7.80 -16.78
N GLU A 99 -29.12 -7.81 -15.98
CA GLU A 99 -30.50 -7.60 -16.45
C GLU A 99 -30.67 -6.24 -17.14
N LEU A 100 -30.04 -5.19 -16.60
CA LEU A 100 -30.13 -3.82 -17.11
C LEU A 100 -29.29 -3.57 -18.36
N TYR A 101 -28.59 -4.58 -18.89
CA TYR A 101 -27.61 -4.45 -19.98
C TYR A 101 -26.65 -3.26 -19.75
N MET A 102 -26.26 -3.02 -18.49
CA MET A 102 -25.35 -1.94 -18.13
C MET A 102 -23.94 -2.27 -18.62
N SER A 103 -23.69 -2.06 -19.91
CA SER A 103 -22.42 -2.33 -20.59
C SER A 103 -21.36 -1.25 -20.33
N HIS A 104 -21.45 -0.50 -19.23
CA HIS A 104 -20.69 0.75 -19.07
C HIS A 104 -19.86 0.74 -17.80
N GLY A 105 -18.89 -0.16 -17.80
CA GLY A 105 -17.58 0.09 -17.20
C GLY A 105 -16.59 0.49 -18.29
N THR A 106 -15.51 1.17 -17.93
CA THR A 106 -14.32 1.21 -18.81
C THR A 106 -13.88 -0.22 -19.13
N THR A 107 -13.05 -0.40 -20.15
CA THR A 107 -12.52 -1.74 -20.45
C THR A 107 -11.91 -2.42 -19.21
N LEU A 108 -11.26 -1.63 -18.35
CA LEU A 108 -10.69 -2.09 -17.10
C LEU A 108 -11.73 -2.57 -16.09
N ASP A 109 -12.88 -1.90 -16.00
CA ASP A 109 -13.95 -2.28 -15.08
C ASP A 109 -14.59 -3.60 -15.51
N ILE A 110 -14.73 -3.83 -16.81
CA ILE A 110 -15.22 -5.11 -17.36
C ILE A 110 -14.24 -6.24 -17.05
N ILE A 111 -12.94 -6.01 -17.23
CA ILE A 111 -11.90 -6.99 -16.89
C ILE A 111 -11.89 -7.28 -15.37
N ARG A 112 -12.00 -6.25 -14.52
CA ARG A 112 -12.09 -6.40 -13.06
C ARG A 112 -13.33 -7.19 -12.63
N ASN A 113 -14.50 -6.85 -13.17
CA ASN A 113 -15.74 -7.58 -12.88
C ASN A 113 -15.64 -9.04 -13.33
N THR A 114 -15.02 -9.30 -14.47
CA THR A 114 -14.76 -10.65 -14.96
C THR A 114 -13.86 -11.42 -13.99
N ALA A 115 -12.76 -10.82 -13.53
CA ALA A 115 -11.84 -11.42 -12.56
C ALA A 115 -12.55 -11.75 -11.22
N LEU A 116 -13.32 -10.81 -10.69
CA LEU A 116 -14.10 -11.01 -9.46
C LEU A 116 -15.14 -12.12 -9.61
N ASN A 117 -15.84 -12.17 -10.75
CA ASN A 117 -16.81 -13.23 -11.02
C ASN A 117 -16.14 -14.61 -11.09
N ILE A 118 -14.97 -14.72 -11.73
CA ILE A 118 -14.17 -15.96 -11.75
C ILE A 118 -13.81 -16.40 -10.33
N GLN A 119 -13.18 -15.52 -9.55
CA GLN A 119 -12.77 -15.81 -8.17
C GLN A 119 -13.95 -16.32 -7.34
N ARG A 120 -15.08 -15.61 -7.42
CA ARG A 120 -16.31 -15.95 -6.72
C ARG A 120 -16.83 -17.34 -7.08
N GLN A 121 -16.90 -17.66 -8.37
CA GLN A 121 -17.50 -18.90 -8.83
C GLN A 121 -16.60 -20.09 -8.48
N ILE A 122 -15.28 -19.89 -8.46
CA ILE A 122 -14.32 -20.87 -7.94
C ILE A 122 -14.56 -21.08 -6.43
N SER A 123 -14.73 -20.02 -5.65
CA SER A 123 -15.03 -20.14 -4.21
C SER A 123 -16.32 -20.92 -3.93
N LEU A 124 -17.37 -20.70 -4.72
CA LEU A 124 -18.69 -21.30 -4.51
C LEU A 124 -18.80 -22.74 -5.03
N LYS A 125 -18.24 -23.04 -6.20
CA LYS A 125 -18.54 -24.28 -6.95
C LYS A 125 -17.31 -25.08 -7.35
N ASN A 126 -16.10 -24.61 -7.02
CA ASN A 126 -14.84 -25.21 -7.44
C ASN A 126 -14.80 -25.56 -8.94
N LEU A 127 -15.23 -24.60 -9.79
CA LEU A 127 -15.41 -24.82 -11.23
C LEU A 127 -14.15 -25.36 -11.91
N THR A 128 -14.31 -26.14 -12.98
CA THR A 128 -13.23 -26.57 -13.88
C THR A 128 -12.83 -25.47 -14.86
N ASN A 129 -11.73 -25.63 -15.61
CA ASN A 129 -11.32 -24.65 -16.62
C ASN A 129 -12.37 -24.48 -17.73
N ASP A 130 -13.00 -25.55 -18.19
CA ASP A 130 -14.05 -25.45 -19.21
C ASP A 130 -15.29 -24.70 -18.70
N GLN A 131 -15.65 -24.91 -17.43
CA GLN A 131 -16.74 -24.16 -16.80
C GLN A 131 -16.40 -22.69 -16.63
N ILE A 132 -15.16 -22.36 -16.25
CA ILE A 132 -14.69 -20.97 -16.18
C ILE A 132 -14.67 -20.34 -17.58
N LYS A 133 -14.22 -21.09 -18.59
CA LYS A 133 -14.18 -20.65 -19.98
C LYS A 133 -15.58 -20.27 -20.47
N ASN A 134 -16.55 -21.15 -20.30
CA ASN A 134 -17.95 -20.88 -20.66
C ASN A 134 -18.50 -19.68 -19.90
N LEU A 135 -18.17 -19.55 -18.61
CA LEU A 135 -18.59 -18.40 -17.80
C LEU A 135 -18.03 -17.07 -18.30
N ILE A 136 -16.77 -17.06 -18.74
CA ILE A 136 -16.12 -15.88 -19.33
C ILE A 136 -16.74 -15.56 -20.68
N GLU A 137 -16.94 -16.58 -21.54
CA GLU A 137 -17.57 -16.41 -22.84
C GLU A 137 -18.99 -15.86 -22.70
N ASP A 138 -19.81 -16.42 -21.81
CA ASP A 138 -21.17 -15.95 -21.52
C ASP A 138 -21.17 -14.52 -20.96
N SER A 139 -20.26 -14.22 -20.01
CA SER A 139 -20.11 -12.88 -19.44
C SER A 139 -19.69 -11.85 -20.48
N LEU A 140 -18.82 -12.22 -21.42
CA LEU A 140 -18.28 -11.32 -22.44
C LEU A 140 -19.12 -11.27 -23.73
N LYS A 141 -20.05 -12.22 -23.93
CA LYS A 141 -20.90 -12.33 -25.14
C LYS A 141 -21.72 -11.07 -25.43
N SER A 142 -22.09 -10.33 -24.39
CA SER A 142 -22.84 -9.08 -24.50
C SER A 142 -21.98 -7.88 -24.92
N TYR A 143 -20.65 -8.03 -24.98
CA TYR A 143 -19.69 -6.97 -25.28
C TYR A 143 -19.04 -7.17 -26.66
N SER A 144 -19.69 -6.64 -27.71
CA SER A 144 -19.25 -6.80 -29.11
C SER A 144 -17.90 -6.16 -29.46
N THR A 145 -17.33 -5.34 -28.57
CA THR A 145 -16.10 -4.56 -28.80
C THR A 145 -14.85 -5.19 -28.20
N PHE A 146 -14.95 -6.31 -27.49
CA PHE A 146 -13.82 -6.94 -26.83
C PHE A 146 -13.17 -8.00 -27.71
N TYR A 147 -11.93 -7.74 -28.11
CA TYR A 147 -11.07 -8.79 -28.66
C TYR A 147 -10.32 -9.45 -27.50
N TYR A 148 -10.61 -10.73 -27.26
CA TYR A 148 -9.94 -11.55 -26.26
C TYR A 148 -9.60 -12.92 -26.82
N THR A 149 -8.59 -13.56 -26.24
CA THR A 149 -8.23 -14.95 -26.53
C THR A 149 -8.15 -15.75 -25.26
N LEU A 150 -8.61 -17.00 -25.34
CA LEU A 150 -8.56 -17.98 -24.28
C LEU A 150 -7.54 -19.04 -24.67
N PHE A 151 -6.58 -19.32 -23.78
CA PHE A 151 -5.64 -20.41 -23.98
C PHE A 151 -5.42 -21.16 -22.67
N SER A 152 -5.32 -22.49 -22.78
CA SER A 152 -4.97 -23.35 -21.65
C SER A 152 -3.51 -23.76 -21.75
N GLN A 153 -2.83 -23.82 -20.61
CA GLN A 153 -1.45 -24.30 -20.50
C GLN A 153 -1.43 -25.34 -19.38
N GLY A 154 -1.46 -26.63 -19.74
CA GLY A 154 -1.71 -27.69 -18.78
C GLY A 154 -3.05 -27.50 -18.06
N GLU A 155 -3.03 -27.51 -16.73
CA GLU A 155 -4.20 -27.25 -15.89
C GLU A 155 -4.48 -25.74 -15.66
N ASN A 156 -3.65 -24.84 -16.21
CA ASN A 156 -3.85 -23.40 -16.08
C ASN A 156 -4.68 -22.84 -17.24
N LEU A 157 -5.42 -21.75 -16.98
CA LEU A 157 -6.23 -21.04 -17.97
C LEU A 157 -5.82 -19.57 -18.03
N ALA A 158 -5.72 -19.01 -19.23
CA ALA A 158 -5.38 -17.62 -19.44
C ALA A 158 -6.37 -16.95 -20.39
N VAL A 159 -6.75 -15.72 -20.05
CA VAL A 159 -7.66 -14.87 -20.82
C VAL A 159 -6.92 -13.58 -21.13
N SER A 160 -6.54 -13.38 -22.38
CA SER A 160 -5.80 -12.21 -22.84
C SER A 160 -6.71 -11.24 -23.56
N PHE A 161 -6.82 -10.04 -23.01
CA PHE A 161 -7.45 -8.87 -23.59
C PHE A 161 -6.40 -8.07 -24.35
N TYR A 162 -6.71 -7.57 -25.55
CA TYR A 162 -5.71 -6.90 -26.40
C TYR A 162 -5.72 -5.37 -26.25
N HIS A 163 -6.82 -4.79 -25.79
CA HIS A 163 -6.98 -3.34 -25.66
C HIS A 163 -7.76 -2.96 -24.39
N PRO A 164 -7.09 -2.66 -23.26
CA PRO A 164 -5.64 -2.68 -23.05
C PRO A 164 -5.09 -4.11 -22.97
N THR A 165 -3.78 -4.27 -23.16
CA THR A 165 -3.11 -5.58 -23.09
C THR A 165 -3.05 -6.07 -21.65
N ILE A 166 -4.07 -6.84 -21.25
CA ILE A 166 -4.21 -7.40 -19.91
C ILE A 166 -4.49 -8.90 -20.01
N THR A 167 -3.84 -9.70 -19.18
CA THR A 167 -4.10 -11.13 -19.09
C THR A 167 -4.59 -11.50 -17.70
N LEU A 168 -5.78 -12.08 -17.60
CA LEU A 168 -6.23 -12.79 -16.40
C LEU A 168 -5.74 -14.24 -16.48
N TYR A 169 -5.01 -14.70 -15.47
CA TYR A 169 -4.39 -16.02 -15.49
C TYR A 169 -4.84 -16.81 -14.25
N VAL A 170 -5.61 -17.87 -14.46
CA VAL A 170 -6.05 -18.80 -13.42
C VAL A 170 -4.99 -19.88 -13.26
N VAL A 171 -4.30 -19.87 -12.11
CA VAL A 171 -3.26 -20.83 -11.77
C VAL A 171 -3.86 -21.95 -10.93
N ARG A 172 -3.89 -23.16 -11.47
CA ARG A 172 -4.22 -24.40 -10.73
C ARG A 172 -2.97 -25.19 -10.36
N ARG A 173 -1.93 -25.11 -11.19
CA ARG A 173 -0.69 -25.83 -10.97
C ARG A 173 0.50 -24.96 -11.33
N TRP A 174 1.40 -24.77 -10.36
CA TRP A 174 2.62 -23.97 -10.57
C TRP A 174 3.58 -24.61 -11.57
N ALA A 175 3.62 -25.95 -11.66
CA ALA A 175 4.43 -26.66 -12.66
C ALA A 175 4.07 -26.30 -14.11
N ASP A 176 2.80 -25.95 -14.34
CA ASP A 176 2.30 -25.54 -15.66
C ASP A 176 2.41 -24.03 -15.89
N TYR A 177 2.81 -23.26 -14.87
CA TYR A 177 3.00 -21.82 -14.98
C TYR A 177 4.41 -21.54 -15.50
N SER A 178 4.49 -20.80 -16.61
CA SER A 178 5.75 -20.24 -17.11
C SER A 178 5.80 -18.75 -16.87
N ILE A 179 6.96 -18.26 -16.40
CA ILE A 179 7.24 -16.83 -16.21
C ILE A 179 6.91 -16.06 -17.50
N LYS A 180 6.09 -15.02 -17.37
CA LYS A 180 5.60 -14.26 -18.52
C LYS A 180 6.49 -13.03 -18.75
N THR A 181 7.45 -13.16 -19.65
CA THR A 181 8.30 -12.08 -20.15
C THR A 181 7.55 -11.26 -21.20
N GLY A 182 6.60 -10.43 -20.76
CA GLY A 182 5.71 -9.66 -21.64
C GLY A 182 5.59 -8.18 -21.26
N ARG A 183 5.12 -7.36 -22.21
CA ARG A 183 4.83 -5.93 -21.97
C ARG A 183 3.47 -5.69 -21.30
N GLY A 184 2.53 -6.63 -21.45
CA GLY A 184 1.18 -6.52 -20.92
C GLY A 184 1.09 -6.82 -19.43
N SER A 185 0.00 -6.34 -18.82
CA SER A 185 -0.28 -6.45 -17.39
C SER A 185 -0.98 -7.77 -17.06
N PHE A 186 -0.56 -8.45 -16.00
CA PHE A 186 -1.05 -9.77 -15.60
C PHE A 186 -1.77 -9.69 -14.25
N HIS A 187 -2.93 -10.35 -14.16
CA HIS A 187 -3.61 -10.59 -12.89
C HIS A 187 -3.71 -12.10 -12.68
N LEU A 188 -3.14 -12.58 -11.58
CA LEU A 188 -3.09 -14.00 -11.25
C LEU A 188 -4.22 -14.34 -10.28
N ILE A 189 -4.99 -15.40 -10.58
CA ILE A 189 -5.99 -15.99 -9.69
C ILE A 189 -5.48 -17.38 -9.30
N VAL A 190 -4.94 -17.50 -8.09
CA VAL A 190 -4.28 -18.72 -7.60
C VAL A 190 -5.27 -19.60 -6.87
N THR A 191 -5.44 -20.78 -7.44
CA THR A 191 -6.36 -21.83 -7.01
C THR A 191 -5.67 -23.15 -6.73
N ALA A 192 -4.33 -23.17 -6.86
CA ALA A 192 -3.51 -24.34 -6.60
C ALA A 192 -3.71 -24.83 -5.16
N ASP A 193 -3.81 -26.16 -5.02
CA ASP A 193 -3.93 -26.82 -3.71
C ASP A 193 -2.67 -26.56 -2.86
N ASP A 194 -1.51 -26.50 -3.52
CA ASP A 194 -0.26 -26.07 -2.91
C ASP A 194 -0.07 -24.56 -3.04
N LYS A 195 -0.73 -23.82 -2.15
CA LYS A 195 -0.61 -22.36 -2.05
C LYS A 195 0.79 -21.91 -1.61
N LEU A 196 1.62 -22.85 -1.14
CA LEU A 196 2.94 -22.61 -0.57
C LEU A 196 4.07 -22.62 -1.61
N SER A 197 3.79 -23.02 -2.84
CA SER A 197 4.77 -23.10 -3.93
C SER A 197 4.67 -21.99 -4.97
N ILE A 198 4.21 -20.80 -4.58
CA ILE A 198 4.22 -19.62 -5.45
C ILE A 198 5.67 -19.34 -5.90
N PRO A 199 5.96 -19.26 -7.21
CA PRO A 199 7.28 -18.87 -7.70
C PRO A 199 7.66 -17.47 -7.21
N SER A 200 8.80 -17.37 -6.52
CA SER A 200 9.31 -16.12 -5.95
C SER A 200 9.46 -14.99 -6.98
N GLU A 201 9.66 -15.35 -8.24
CA GLU A 201 9.82 -14.47 -9.40
C GLU A 201 8.55 -13.70 -9.73
N ILE A 202 7.37 -14.13 -9.26
CA ILE A 202 6.11 -13.41 -9.49
C ILE A 202 6.11 -12.07 -8.76
N ALA A 203 6.66 -12.01 -7.55
CA ALA A 203 6.73 -10.79 -6.77
C ALA A 203 7.69 -9.75 -7.38
N THR A 204 8.68 -10.20 -8.16
CA THR A 204 9.65 -9.33 -8.84
C THR A 204 9.23 -9.01 -10.28
N GLN A 205 8.25 -9.71 -10.84
CA GLN A 205 7.64 -9.41 -12.14
C GLN A 205 6.77 -8.15 -12.05
N GLY A 206 7.34 -6.99 -12.38
CA GLY A 206 6.64 -5.70 -12.31
C GLY A 206 5.49 -5.51 -13.30
N ASN A 207 5.24 -6.48 -14.18
CA ASN A 207 4.06 -6.55 -15.04
C ASN A 207 2.93 -7.42 -14.43
N VAL A 208 3.16 -8.09 -13.30
CA VAL A 208 2.09 -8.71 -12.52
C VAL A 208 1.48 -7.64 -11.62
N CYS A 209 0.23 -7.29 -11.88
CA CYS A 209 -0.47 -6.18 -11.22
C CYS A 209 -1.24 -6.61 -9.98
N SER A 210 -1.82 -7.81 -9.99
CA SER A 210 -2.41 -8.38 -8.78
C SER A 210 -2.34 -9.90 -8.73
N LEU A 211 -2.47 -10.42 -7.52
CA LEU A 211 -2.43 -11.82 -7.16
C LEU A 211 -3.57 -12.09 -6.18
N ALA A 212 -4.61 -12.78 -6.63
CA ALA A 212 -5.72 -13.23 -5.80
C ALA A 212 -5.46 -14.65 -5.33
N ILE A 213 -5.35 -14.86 -4.01
CA ILE A 213 -5.01 -16.17 -3.42
C ILE A 213 -6.18 -16.65 -2.58
N ARG A 214 -6.61 -17.88 -2.81
CA ARG A 214 -7.63 -18.50 -1.97
C ARG A 214 -7.09 -18.71 -0.55
N ASN A 215 -7.75 -18.20 0.49
CA ASN A 215 -7.42 -18.38 1.90
C ASN A 215 -7.97 -19.71 2.45
N GLU A 216 -7.71 -20.00 3.72
CA GLU A 216 -8.16 -21.23 4.40
C GLU A 216 -9.69 -21.33 4.52
N ASN A 217 -10.36 -20.18 4.58
CA ASN A 217 -11.82 -20.09 4.62
C ASN A 217 -12.46 -20.25 3.23
N GLY A 218 -11.67 -20.43 2.17
CA GLY A 218 -12.13 -20.65 0.80
C GLY A 218 -12.39 -19.38 -0.01
N TYR A 219 -12.14 -18.20 0.54
CA TYR A 219 -12.30 -16.88 -0.11
C TYR A 219 -10.99 -16.38 -0.72
N PHE A 220 -11.01 -15.37 -1.59
CA PHE A 220 -9.80 -14.86 -2.24
C PHE A 220 -9.30 -13.57 -1.59
N ASN A 221 -8.07 -13.59 -1.09
CA ASN A 221 -7.35 -12.39 -0.69
C ASN A 221 -6.62 -11.81 -1.90
N GLU A 222 -6.97 -10.59 -2.33
CA GLU A 222 -6.27 -9.91 -3.42
C GLU A 222 -5.07 -9.11 -2.93
N ILE A 223 -3.91 -9.40 -3.50
CA ILE A 223 -2.65 -8.70 -3.29
C ILE A 223 -2.41 -7.83 -4.51
N THR A 224 -2.37 -6.52 -4.33
CA THR A 224 -1.97 -5.61 -5.40
C THR A 224 -0.45 -5.56 -5.49
N LEU A 225 0.09 -6.04 -6.59
CA LEU A 225 1.52 -6.00 -6.93
C LEU A 225 1.85 -4.83 -7.87
N SER A 226 0.91 -3.89 -8.04
CA SER A 226 0.98 -2.82 -9.02
C SER A 226 2.27 -2.01 -8.90
N ASN A 227 3.10 -2.10 -9.93
CA ASN A 227 4.28 -1.26 -10.05
C ASN A 227 3.85 0.11 -10.65
N PRO A 228 4.05 1.24 -9.96
CA PRO A 228 3.66 2.55 -10.48
C PRO A 228 4.39 2.91 -11.80
N LEU A 229 5.57 2.33 -12.05
CA LEU A 229 6.27 2.46 -13.33
C LEU A 229 5.55 1.71 -14.46
N GLN A 230 4.87 0.59 -14.16
CA GLN A 230 4.06 -0.13 -15.14
C GLN A 230 2.87 0.73 -15.61
N ASN A 231 2.19 1.43 -14.69
CA ASN A 231 1.13 2.36 -15.06
C ASN A 231 1.63 3.45 -16.02
N CYS A 232 2.85 3.96 -15.78
CA CYS A 232 3.47 4.94 -16.67
C CYS A 232 3.75 4.36 -18.07
N ILE A 233 4.23 3.12 -18.13
CA ILE A 233 4.47 2.38 -19.37
C ILE A 233 3.16 2.18 -20.13
N ASP A 234 2.12 1.71 -19.45
CA ASP A 234 0.80 1.42 -20.05
C ASP A 234 0.16 2.68 -20.64
N LEU A 235 0.26 3.82 -19.96
CA LEU A 235 -0.22 5.11 -20.46
C LEU A 235 0.43 5.50 -21.79
N ILE A 236 1.76 5.39 -21.89
CA ILE A 236 2.49 5.74 -23.12
C ILE A 236 2.23 4.71 -24.22
N GLN A 237 2.10 3.42 -23.88
CA GLN A 237 1.76 2.38 -24.86
C GLN A 237 0.37 2.57 -25.45
N ALA A 238 -0.64 2.84 -24.60
CA ALA A 238 -2.00 3.13 -25.04
C ALA A 238 -2.05 4.36 -25.96
N ALA A 239 -1.35 5.43 -25.58
CA ALA A 239 -1.23 6.62 -26.41
C ALA A 239 -0.51 6.34 -27.74
N SER A 240 0.55 5.53 -27.71
CA SER A 240 1.27 5.13 -28.93
C SER A 240 0.40 4.30 -29.87
N ALA A 241 -0.41 3.38 -29.33
CA ALA A 241 -1.32 2.55 -30.11
C ALA A 241 -2.42 3.40 -30.77
N LYS A 242 -3.03 4.31 -30.00
CA LYS A 242 -4.03 5.26 -30.50
C LYS A 242 -3.45 6.20 -31.57
N LEU A 243 -2.24 6.71 -31.36
CA LEU A 243 -1.59 7.59 -32.34
C LEU A 243 -1.29 6.85 -33.65
N LYS A 244 -0.91 5.57 -33.58
CA LYS A 244 -0.72 4.73 -34.78
C LYS A 244 -2.02 4.48 -35.55
N SER A 245 -3.16 4.34 -34.87
CA SER A 245 -4.46 4.18 -35.54
C SER A 245 -4.94 5.48 -36.17
N ASP A 246 -4.82 6.59 -35.44
CA ASP A 246 -5.47 7.85 -35.79
C ASP A 246 -4.62 8.68 -36.78
N HIS A 247 -3.29 8.62 -36.65
CA HIS A 247 -2.35 9.43 -37.42
C HIS A 247 -1.07 8.64 -37.80
N PRO A 248 -1.12 7.81 -38.85
CA PRO A 248 0.02 6.97 -39.28
C PRO A 248 1.30 7.74 -39.62
N THR A 249 1.19 9.05 -39.92
CA THR A 249 2.31 9.94 -40.25
C THR A 249 2.99 10.58 -39.04
N ALA A 250 2.54 10.31 -37.81
CA ALA A 250 3.09 10.88 -36.57
C ALA A 250 4.40 10.22 -36.09
N ALA A 251 5.32 9.92 -37.02
CA ALA A 251 6.55 9.17 -36.76
C ALA A 251 7.46 9.82 -35.70
N LYS A 252 7.54 11.16 -35.69
CA LYS A 252 8.36 11.91 -34.71
C LYS A 252 7.84 11.77 -33.27
N THR A 253 6.53 11.87 -33.07
CA THR A 253 5.90 11.69 -31.75
C THR A 253 6.03 10.23 -31.28
N LEU A 254 5.85 9.26 -32.18
CA LEU A 254 6.06 7.85 -31.85
C LEU A 254 7.52 7.55 -31.46
N SER A 255 8.49 8.20 -32.11
CA SER A 255 9.91 8.07 -31.75
C SER A 255 10.18 8.57 -30.32
N GLU A 256 9.64 9.73 -29.94
CA GLU A 256 9.76 10.28 -28.58
C GLU A 256 9.06 9.38 -27.53
N TYR A 257 7.87 8.86 -27.83
CA TYR A 257 7.21 7.87 -26.95
C TYR A 257 8.03 6.59 -26.77
N ASN A 258 8.63 6.06 -27.83
CA ASN A 258 9.49 4.88 -27.74
C ASN A 258 10.76 5.15 -26.91
N ALA A 259 11.35 6.34 -27.02
CA ALA A 259 12.50 6.73 -26.20
C ALA A 259 12.14 6.82 -24.71
N CYS A 260 10.99 7.42 -24.39
CA CYS A 260 10.45 7.45 -23.02
C CYS A 260 10.17 6.05 -22.47
N LEU A 261 9.58 5.16 -23.29
CA LEU A 261 9.32 3.77 -22.90
C LEU A 261 10.62 3.02 -22.58
N ALA A 262 11.67 3.19 -23.38
CA ALA A 262 12.96 2.55 -23.11
C ALA A 262 13.55 2.96 -21.75
N LYS A 263 13.45 4.25 -21.40
CA LYS A 263 13.88 4.76 -20.08
C LYS A 263 13.03 4.21 -18.95
N LEU A 264 11.70 4.18 -19.10
CA LEU A 264 10.80 3.61 -18.10
C LEU A 264 11.02 2.11 -17.88
N PHE A 265 11.29 1.34 -18.96
CA PHE A 265 11.63 -0.07 -18.84
C PHE A 265 12.93 -0.28 -18.06
N LYS A 266 13.99 0.47 -18.37
CA LYS A 266 15.25 0.43 -17.62
C LYS A 266 15.03 0.78 -16.14
N LEU A 267 14.31 1.86 -15.85
CA LEU A 267 14.00 2.29 -14.50
C LEU A 267 13.19 1.24 -13.73
N ARG A 268 12.26 0.55 -14.42
CA ARG A 268 11.49 -0.56 -13.84
C ARG A 268 12.37 -1.77 -13.52
N GLU A 269 13.29 -2.13 -14.41
CA GLU A 269 14.25 -3.23 -14.17
C GLU A 269 15.19 -2.91 -12.99
N GLU A 270 15.67 -1.66 -12.90
CA GLU A 270 16.47 -1.23 -11.75
C GLU A 270 15.65 -1.27 -10.45
N PHE A 271 14.41 -0.78 -10.47
CA PHE A 271 13.50 -0.88 -9.32
C PHE A 271 13.28 -2.33 -8.87
N GLN A 272 13.17 -3.28 -9.81
CA GLN A 272 12.99 -4.71 -9.52
C GLN A 272 14.24 -5.37 -8.92
N ARG A 273 15.45 -4.94 -9.32
CA ARG A 273 16.71 -5.48 -8.81
C ARG A 273 16.96 -5.11 -7.34
N TYR A 274 16.35 -4.03 -6.88
CA TYR A 274 16.58 -3.47 -5.56
C TYR A 274 15.31 -3.58 -4.71
N ASN A 275 15.16 -4.69 -3.96
CA ASN A 275 14.09 -4.84 -2.94
C ASN A 275 14.10 -3.69 -1.90
N ARG A 276 15.23 -2.99 -1.79
CA ARG A 276 15.30 -1.59 -1.38
C ARG A 276 16.31 -0.85 -2.24
N PRO A 277 16.04 0.38 -2.66
CA PRO A 277 17.02 1.17 -3.36
C PRO A 277 18.21 1.47 -2.45
N GLN A 278 19.41 1.30 -2.98
CA GLN A 278 20.53 2.14 -2.57
C GLN A 278 20.13 3.57 -2.93
N GLY A 279 19.53 4.28 -1.95
CA GLY A 279 18.57 5.37 -2.16
C GLY A 279 18.99 6.45 -3.15
N HIS A 280 20.28 6.78 -3.21
CA HIS A 280 20.76 7.88 -4.04
C HIS A 280 20.88 7.53 -5.54
N LEU A 281 21.31 6.32 -5.89
CA LEU A 281 21.54 5.95 -7.30
C LEU A 281 20.22 5.84 -8.06
N PHE A 282 19.24 5.19 -7.44
CA PHE A 282 17.92 5.02 -8.03
C PHE A 282 17.14 6.33 -8.10
N LEU A 283 17.27 7.21 -7.08
CA LEU A 283 16.76 8.57 -7.18
C LEU A 283 17.36 9.27 -8.40
N GLU A 284 18.68 9.32 -8.55
CA GLU A 284 19.28 10.00 -9.70
C GLU A 284 18.79 9.43 -11.05
N GLU A 285 18.61 8.11 -11.20
CA GLU A 285 18.00 7.52 -12.41
C GLU A 285 16.52 7.93 -12.59
N LEU A 286 15.72 8.00 -11.52
CA LEU A 286 14.35 8.52 -11.57
C LEU A 286 14.33 9.99 -12.02
N LYS A 287 15.23 10.82 -11.48
CA LYS A 287 15.36 12.25 -11.82
C LYS A 287 15.77 12.45 -13.28
N LEU A 288 16.74 11.67 -13.77
CA LEU A 288 17.14 11.67 -15.17
C LEU A 288 15.99 11.25 -16.09
N THR A 289 15.24 10.22 -15.70
CA THR A 289 14.06 9.75 -16.45
C THR A 289 12.96 10.80 -16.50
N ARG A 290 12.66 11.46 -15.37
CA ARG A 290 11.70 12.58 -15.31
C ARG A 290 12.08 13.72 -16.25
N LYS A 291 13.33 14.16 -16.19
CA LYS A 291 13.85 15.23 -17.05
C LYS A 291 13.77 14.85 -18.53
N HIS A 292 14.05 13.59 -18.87
CA HIS A 292 13.90 13.11 -20.25
C HIS A 292 12.45 13.20 -20.72
N ILE A 293 11.49 12.75 -19.90
CA ILE A 293 10.06 12.80 -20.21
C ILE A 293 9.56 14.24 -20.38
N GLU A 294 10.04 15.17 -19.55
CA GLU A 294 9.76 16.60 -19.68
C GLU A 294 10.27 17.16 -21.02
N ILE A 295 11.51 16.86 -21.39
CA ILE A 295 12.10 17.30 -22.68
C ILE A 295 11.32 16.70 -23.86
N SER A 296 10.99 15.41 -23.81
CA SER A 296 10.21 14.75 -24.87
C SER A 296 8.79 15.33 -24.96
N ASN A 297 8.19 15.68 -23.83
CA ASN A 297 6.90 16.37 -23.78
C ASN A 297 6.95 17.72 -24.51
N ASP A 298 7.98 18.54 -24.25
CA ASP A 298 8.15 19.84 -24.90
C ASP A 298 8.40 19.70 -26.41
N ARG A 299 9.20 18.70 -26.82
CA ARG A 299 9.42 18.40 -28.24
C ARG A 299 8.12 18.01 -28.95
N ILE A 300 7.30 17.16 -28.33
CA ILE A 300 6.01 16.76 -28.90
C ILE A 300 5.09 17.97 -29.02
N LEU A 301 5.03 18.84 -28.02
CA LEU A 301 4.26 20.09 -28.10
C LEU A 301 4.74 20.98 -29.25
N ASN A 302 6.04 21.01 -29.54
CA ASN A 302 6.60 21.76 -30.66
C ASN A 302 6.37 21.11 -32.04
N PHE A 303 6.09 19.79 -32.09
CA PHE A 303 5.79 19.10 -33.34
C PHE A 303 4.38 19.35 -33.86
N HIS A 304 3.46 19.81 -33.01
CA HIS A 304 2.04 19.94 -33.32
C HIS A 304 1.56 21.40 -33.19
N ALA A 305 0.59 21.81 -34.03
CA ALA A 305 -0.04 23.12 -33.95
C ALA A 305 -0.92 23.27 -32.68
N ASP A 306 -1.28 24.51 -32.31
CA ASP A 306 -2.03 24.86 -31.09
C ASP A 306 -3.24 23.98 -30.72
N PRO A 307 -4.03 23.40 -31.65
CA PRO A 307 -5.15 22.51 -31.29
C PRO A 307 -4.73 21.23 -30.54
N PHE A 308 -3.48 20.77 -30.67
CA PHE A 308 -2.95 19.61 -29.93
C PHE A 308 -2.58 19.94 -28.48
N LYS A 309 -2.41 21.22 -28.13
CA LYS A 309 -2.07 21.65 -26.76
C LYS A 309 -3.20 21.39 -25.75
N ASN A 310 -4.43 21.20 -26.25
CA ASN A 310 -5.64 21.01 -25.44
C ASN A 310 -6.06 19.53 -25.26
N GLN A 311 -5.32 18.57 -25.84
CA GLN A 311 -5.57 17.13 -25.61
C GLN A 311 -4.81 16.65 -24.37
N ASP A 312 -5.37 15.64 -23.69
CA ASP A 312 -4.72 14.96 -22.56
C ASP A 312 -3.35 14.41 -23.00
N ASN A 313 -2.28 15.02 -22.49
CA ASN A 313 -0.93 14.62 -22.81
C ASN A 313 -0.46 13.52 -21.84
N PRO A 314 -0.25 12.27 -22.32
CA PRO A 314 0.16 11.17 -21.46
C PRO A 314 1.52 11.42 -20.80
N LEU A 315 2.46 12.10 -21.45
CA LEU A 315 3.77 12.39 -20.87
C LEU A 315 3.70 13.37 -19.71
N ARG A 316 2.78 14.34 -19.76
CA ARG A 316 2.51 15.23 -18.62
C ARG A 316 2.00 14.43 -17.42
N THR A 317 1.05 13.53 -17.65
CA THR A 317 0.51 12.65 -16.59
C THR A 317 1.60 11.76 -16.01
N VAL A 318 2.40 11.11 -16.86
CA VAL A 318 3.55 10.30 -16.45
C VAL A 318 4.55 11.13 -15.65
N HIS A 319 4.88 12.33 -16.09
CA HIS A 319 5.79 13.22 -15.37
C HIS A 319 5.24 13.55 -13.97
N THR A 320 3.94 13.83 -13.84
CA THR A 320 3.29 14.04 -12.54
C THR A 320 3.35 12.80 -11.65
N LEU A 321 3.10 11.61 -12.19
CA LEU A 321 3.21 10.34 -11.45
C LEU A 321 4.63 10.09 -10.93
N LEU A 322 5.63 10.23 -11.81
CA LEU A 322 7.05 10.08 -11.43
C LEU A 322 7.49 11.14 -10.42
N SER A 323 6.93 12.35 -10.50
CA SER A 323 7.18 13.41 -9.51
C SER A 323 6.61 13.03 -8.15
N GLY A 324 5.39 12.49 -8.11
CA GLY A 324 4.79 11.96 -6.89
C GLY A 324 5.62 10.82 -6.27
N MET A 325 6.16 9.93 -7.11
CA MET A 325 7.07 8.86 -6.67
C MET A 325 8.37 9.42 -6.09
N TRP A 326 9.01 10.37 -6.78
CA TRP A 326 10.21 11.06 -6.31
C TRP A 326 9.98 11.68 -4.93
N ASP A 327 8.91 12.47 -4.80
CA ASP A 327 8.57 13.13 -3.55
C ASP A 327 8.33 12.09 -2.44
N SER A 328 7.63 10.98 -2.75
CA SER A 328 7.42 9.89 -1.77
C SER A 328 8.73 9.31 -1.27
N TRP A 329 9.64 8.98 -2.17
CA TRP A 329 10.91 8.35 -1.80
C TRP A 329 11.87 9.29 -1.10
N VAL A 330 11.94 10.56 -1.51
CA VAL A 330 12.72 11.56 -0.78
C VAL A 330 12.19 11.69 0.65
N ASN A 331 10.88 11.68 0.83
CA ASN A 331 10.27 11.75 2.15
C ASN A 331 10.55 10.51 3.02
N GLU A 332 10.48 9.32 2.44
CA GLU A 332 10.84 8.05 3.10
C GLU A 332 12.32 8.04 3.51
N LEU A 333 13.23 8.45 2.62
CA LEU A 333 14.66 8.53 2.92
C LEU A 333 14.98 9.56 4.01
N ASN A 334 14.29 10.70 4.02
CA ASN A 334 14.49 11.75 5.01
C ASN A 334 13.84 11.44 6.38
N LEU A 335 13.08 10.34 6.51
CA LEU A 335 12.36 10.01 7.74
C LEU A 335 13.31 9.77 8.93
N SER A 336 14.33 8.95 8.70
CA SER A 336 15.43 8.68 9.65
C SER A 336 16.11 9.98 10.09
N GLU A 337 16.43 10.86 9.14
CA GLU A 337 17.10 12.13 9.41
C GLU A 337 16.23 13.08 10.25
N ASN A 338 14.94 13.20 9.91
CA ASN A 338 14.01 14.05 10.64
C ASN A 338 13.73 13.56 12.07
N ILE A 339 13.66 12.24 12.27
CA ILE A 339 13.57 11.65 13.61
C ILE A 339 14.84 11.97 14.39
N ARG A 340 16.02 11.72 13.81
CA ARG A 340 17.32 12.01 14.47
C ARG A 340 17.46 13.49 14.84
N ALA A 341 17.11 14.39 13.93
CA ALA A 341 17.13 15.83 14.19
C ALA A 341 16.17 16.23 15.33
N SER A 342 14.96 15.66 15.34
CA SER A 342 13.99 15.89 16.41
C SER A 342 14.49 15.39 17.77
N LEU A 343 15.10 14.20 17.82
CA LEU A 343 15.69 13.66 19.05
C LEU A 343 16.87 14.50 19.55
N LEU A 344 17.68 15.05 18.64
CA LEU A 344 18.78 15.96 18.99
C LEU A 344 18.26 17.24 19.65
N GLU A 345 17.15 17.80 19.16
CA GLU A 345 16.51 18.96 19.79
C GLU A 345 15.92 18.63 21.18
N ILE A 346 15.37 17.42 21.37
CA ILE A 346 14.96 16.94 22.70
C ILE A 346 16.17 16.86 23.64
N LYS A 347 17.30 16.29 23.18
CA LYS A 347 18.55 16.22 23.98
C LYS A 347 19.06 17.60 24.37
N ARG A 348 18.95 18.59 23.48
CA ARG A 348 19.45 19.96 23.71
C ARG A 348 18.57 20.77 24.66
N ASN A 349 17.29 20.44 24.78
CA ASN A 349 16.34 21.21 25.58
C ASN A 349 16.35 20.77 27.06
N ASP A 350 17.24 21.38 27.85
CA ASP A 350 17.38 21.06 29.27
C ASP A 350 16.12 21.31 30.09
N GLY A 351 15.22 22.19 29.65
CA GLY A 351 13.91 22.40 30.29
C GLY A 351 13.00 21.18 30.32
N LEU A 352 13.25 20.15 29.49
CA LEU A 352 12.47 18.91 29.48
C LEU A 352 12.92 17.91 30.56
N TYR A 353 14.12 18.09 31.10
CA TYR A 353 14.74 17.14 32.02
C TYR A 353 15.41 17.80 33.24
N ARG A 354 15.38 19.13 33.34
CA ARG A 354 15.92 19.92 34.45
C ARG A 354 14.80 20.64 35.20
N LEU A 355 14.84 20.57 36.52
CA LEU A 355 14.09 21.47 37.41
C LEU A 355 15.02 22.61 37.84
N LYS A 356 14.62 23.86 37.64
CA LYS A 356 15.24 25.00 38.33
C LYS A 356 14.60 25.08 39.73
N ASN A 357 15.41 24.84 40.77
CA ASN A 357 15.12 25.08 42.19
C ASN A 357 14.01 24.22 42.82
N SER A 358 14.32 23.02 43.32
CA SER A 358 13.57 22.40 44.42
C SER A 358 14.38 21.31 45.11
N ASP A 359 14.61 21.47 46.41
CA ASP A 359 15.36 20.57 47.33
C ASP A 359 14.63 19.24 47.63
N SER A 360 13.83 18.71 46.70
CA SER A 360 13.14 17.43 46.85
C SER A 360 13.60 16.46 45.75
N SER A 361 14.13 15.32 46.17
CA SER A 361 14.64 14.21 45.35
C SER A 361 13.59 13.47 44.51
N SER A 362 12.43 14.09 44.25
CA SER A 362 11.37 13.65 43.35
C SER A 362 10.52 14.88 42.99
N GLN A 363 9.97 15.10 41.81
CA GLN A 363 9.92 14.39 40.53
C GLN A 363 9.13 15.37 39.64
N ASN A 364 9.67 15.81 38.51
CA ASN A 364 8.87 16.25 37.35
C ASN A 364 9.73 16.14 36.09
N LYS A 365 10.34 14.97 35.91
CA LYS A 365 10.88 14.55 34.62
C LYS A 365 9.69 14.29 33.70
N PHE A 366 9.77 14.76 32.45
CA PHE A 366 8.75 14.45 31.46
C PHE A 366 8.58 12.94 31.33
N LYS A 367 7.34 12.45 31.39
CA LYS A 367 7.03 11.03 31.22
C LYS A 367 7.14 10.65 29.75
N GLU A 368 7.14 9.33 29.47
CA GLU A 368 7.16 8.76 28.12
C GLU A 368 6.20 9.48 27.17
N GLU A 369 4.92 9.59 27.57
CA GLU A 369 3.86 10.25 26.81
C GLU A 369 4.19 11.72 26.46
N ASN A 370 4.84 12.44 27.37
CA ASN A 370 5.21 13.84 27.13
C ASN A 370 6.38 13.94 26.14
N LEU A 371 7.40 13.09 26.26
CA LEU A 371 8.54 13.06 25.34
C LEU A 371 8.12 12.63 23.93
N THR A 372 7.24 11.63 23.84
CA THR A 372 6.59 11.22 22.58
C THR A 372 5.79 12.36 21.97
N ALA A 373 5.07 13.14 22.78
CA ALA A 373 4.32 14.31 22.31
C ALA A 373 5.22 15.40 21.72
N VAL A 374 6.37 15.65 22.36
CA VAL A 374 7.38 16.60 21.87
C VAL A 374 7.98 16.09 20.56
N LEU A 375 8.37 14.82 20.48
CA LEU A 375 8.87 14.20 19.25
C LEU A 375 7.87 14.35 18.10
N ALA A 376 6.60 14.02 18.33
CA ALA A 376 5.56 14.17 17.31
C ALA A 376 5.39 15.63 16.86
N SER A 377 5.52 16.59 17.78
CA SER A 377 5.40 18.02 17.46
C SER A 377 6.59 18.54 16.65
N LEU A 378 7.81 18.08 16.96
CA LEU A 378 9.01 18.40 16.18
C LEU A 378 8.94 17.78 14.77
N LEU A 379 8.46 16.54 14.64
CA LEU A 379 8.23 15.91 13.34
C LEU A 379 7.19 16.67 12.52
N ARG A 380 6.10 17.16 13.14
CA ARG A 380 5.12 18.02 12.45
C ARG A 380 5.76 19.32 11.97
N ALA A 381 6.63 19.92 12.77
CA ALA A 381 7.35 21.13 12.37
C ALA A 381 8.31 20.85 11.19
N ALA A 382 9.05 19.74 11.23
CA ALA A 382 9.93 19.31 10.15
C ALA A 382 9.18 19.13 8.82
N TYR A 383 7.95 18.60 8.88
CA TYR A 383 7.09 18.38 7.71
C TYR A 383 6.04 19.48 7.48
N PHE A 384 6.16 20.64 8.12
CA PHE A 384 5.13 21.69 8.08
C PHE A 384 4.75 22.14 6.66
N LYS A 385 5.73 22.20 5.74
CA LYS A 385 5.51 22.58 4.33
C LYS A 385 5.04 21.42 3.45
N ASN A 386 5.04 20.19 3.95
CA ASN A 386 4.69 19.00 3.19
C ASN A 386 3.29 18.50 3.59
N SER A 387 2.27 18.99 2.89
CA SER A 387 0.86 18.63 3.13
C SER A 387 0.53 17.17 2.88
N ARG A 388 1.42 16.42 2.22
CA ARG A 388 1.24 14.98 1.96
C ARG A 388 1.59 14.13 3.17
N ILE A 389 2.40 14.66 4.09
CA ILE A 389 2.82 13.94 5.29
C ILE A 389 1.93 14.31 6.46
N SER A 390 1.40 13.28 7.13
CA SER A 390 0.61 13.45 8.35
C SER A 390 1.27 12.70 9.50
N ILE A 391 1.30 13.35 10.67
CA ILE A 391 1.86 12.82 11.92
C ILE A 391 0.74 12.70 12.95
N GLN A 392 0.30 11.48 13.20
CA GLN A 392 -0.78 11.16 14.13
C GLN A 392 -0.21 10.54 15.40
N ARG A 393 -0.74 10.93 16.57
CA ARG A 393 -0.42 10.29 17.85
C ARG A 393 -1.52 9.34 18.25
N GLU A 394 -1.19 8.30 19.01
CA GLU A 394 -2.17 7.34 19.55
C GLU A 394 -3.09 6.76 18.46
N ALA A 395 -2.52 6.55 17.28
CA ALA A 395 -3.25 6.16 16.08
C ALA A 395 -3.54 4.67 16.11
N TYR A 396 -4.78 4.28 15.81
CA TYR A 396 -5.17 2.88 15.73
C TYR A 396 -4.45 2.16 14.57
N ILE A 397 -3.85 1.01 14.89
CA ILE A 397 -3.15 0.13 13.96
C ILE A 397 -3.39 -1.32 14.38
N GLY A 398 -4.04 -2.10 13.51
CA GLY A 398 -4.41 -3.49 13.82
C GLY A 398 -5.23 -3.58 15.11
N SER A 399 -4.81 -4.42 16.05
CA SER A 399 -5.45 -4.61 17.36
C SER A 399 -5.00 -3.59 18.44
N GLY A 400 -4.16 -2.60 18.10
CA GLY A 400 -3.57 -1.68 19.05
C GLY A 400 -3.54 -0.22 18.62
N ARG A 401 -2.80 0.59 19.36
CA ARG A 401 -2.52 2.00 19.05
C ARG A 401 -1.02 2.17 18.95
N ALA A 402 -0.53 2.85 17.91
CA ALA A 402 0.86 3.27 17.81
C ALA A 402 1.06 4.67 18.40
N ASP A 403 2.20 4.87 19.07
CA ASP A 403 2.52 6.13 19.73
C ASP A 403 2.59 7.27 18.72
N ILE A 404 3.29 7.05 17.59
CA ILE A 404 3.28 7.94 16.43
C ILE A 404 3.14 7.13 15.14
N LYS A 405 2.16 7.50 14.33
CA LYS A 405 1.96 7.01 12.96
C LYS A 405 2.30 8.11 11.96
N ILE A 406 3.14 7.78 10.99
CA ILE A 406 3.60 8.68 9.94
C ILE A 406 3.05 8.17 8.62
N THR A 407 2.24 8.99 7.96
CA THR A 407 1.61 8.65 6.68
C THR A 407 2.04 9.61 5.58
N ASN A 408 2.22 9.12 4.37
CA ASN A 408 2.39 9.93 3.16
C ASN A 408 1.23 9.64 2.20
N ASN A 409 0.46 10.66 1.82
CA ASN A 409 -0.77 10.52 1.01
C ASN A 409 -1.73 9.45 1.56
N GLY A 410 -1.85 9.36 2.89
CA GLY A 410 -2.71 8.37 3.56
C GLY A 410 -2.11 6.97 3.71
N LYS A 411 -1.02 6.63 2.99
CA LYS A 411 -0.29 5.37 3.18
C LYS A 411 0.64 5.48 4.38
N THR A 412 0.66 4.48 5.26
CA THR A 412 1.61 4.43 6.38
C THR A 412 3.01 4.20 5.85
N ILE A 413 3.96 5.08 6.16
CA ILE A 413 5.37 4.96 5.76
C ILE A 413 6.31 4.72 6.95
N GLY A 414 5.88 5.08 8.16
CA GLY A 414 6.67 4.79 9.36
C GLY A 414 5.85 4.76 10.63
N LEU A 415 6.31 3.93 11.58
CA LEU A 415 5.74 3.80 12.92
C LEU A 415 6.83 4.05 13.95
N VAL A 416 6.50 4.87 14.95
CA VAL A 416 7.39 5.11 16.08
C VAL A 416 6.74 4.54 17.34
N GLU A 417 7.48 3.68 18.01
CA GLU A 417 7.26 3.27 19.39
C GLU A 417 8.24 4.03 20.27
N SER A 418 7.79 4.56 21.41
CA SER A 418 8.66 5.20 22.38
C SER A 418 8.66 4.42 23.69
N LYS A 419 9.80 4.39 24.38
CA LYS A 419 9.92 3.84 25.73
C LYS A 419 10.80 4.73 26.59
N LEU A 420 10.36 5.04 27.81
CA LEU A 420 11.21 5.67 28.82
C LEU A 420 11.85 4.61 29.71
N ALA A 421 13.17 4.46 29.61
CA ALA A 421 13.93 3.45 30.33
C ALA A 421 14.78 4.08 31.44
N THR A 422 14.15 4.28 32.62
CA THR A 422 14.84 4.71 33.84
C THR A 422 15.48 3.55 34.59
N GLU A 423 14.82 2.38 34.58
CA GLU A 423 15.21 1.12 35.22
C GLU A 423 14.84 -0.06 34.31
N ASN A 424 15.42 -1.25 34.54
CA ASN A 424 15.14 -2.48 33.79
C ASN A 424 15.20 -2.30 32.25
N PHE A 425 16.30 -1.69 31.79
CA PHE A 425 16.51 -1.23 30.41
C PHE A 425 16.21 -2.30 29.35
N TYR A 426 16.75 -3.50 29.58
CA TYR A 426 16.53 -4.67 28.75
C TYR A 426 15.04 -4.97 28.52
N GLN A 427 14.26 -5.03 29.60
CA GLN A 427 12.84 -5.38 29.55
C GLN A 427 12.05 -4.31 28.77
N LYS A 428 12.39 -3.03 28.95
CA LYS A 428 11.75 -1.93 28.22
C LYS A 428 12.04 -1.96 26.72
N ILE A 429 13.29 -2.28 26.32
CA ILE A 429 13.63 -2.46 24.91
C ILE A 429 12.86 -3.65 24.33
N TYR A 430 12.85 -4.78 25.03
CA TYR A 430 12.14 -5.98 24.58
C TYR A 430 10.63 -5.73 24.45
N GLU A 431 10.00 -5.06 25.41
CA GLU A 431 8.58 -4.64 25.36
C GLU A 431 8.31 -3.73 24.16
N GLY A 432 9.18 -2.73 23.93
CA GLY A 432 9.07 -1.83 22.79
C GLY A 432 9.18 -2.56 21.45
N LEU A 433 10.17 -3.46 21.31
CA LEU A 433 10.32 -4.30 20.12
C LEU A 433 9.12 -5.20 19.91
N HIS A 434 8.61 -5.82 20.98
CA HIS A 434 7.42 -6.66 20.91
C HIS A 434 6.18 -5.88 20.48
N GLN A 435 5.94 -4.70 21.04
CA GLN A 435 4.80 -3.85 20.68
C GLN A 435 4.90 -3.37 19.23
N LEU A 436 6.05 -2.82 18.83
CA LEU A 436 6.33 -2.38 17.46
C LEU A 436 6.11 -3.52 16.46
N PHE A 437 6.63 -4.71 16.77
CA PHE A 437 6.50 -5.88 15.93
C PHE A 437 5.06 -6.39 15.87
N LYS A 438 4.38 -6.54 17.00
CA LYS A 438 2.97 -7.01 17.07
C LYS A 438 2.04 -6.08 16.29
N ARG A 439 2.16 -4.77 16.52
CA ARG A 439 1.36 -3.72 15.84
C ARG A 439 1.57 -3.76 14.32
N TYR A 440 2.80 -4.06 13.87
CA TYR A 440 3.12 -4.18 12.45
C TYR A 440 2.78 -5.55 11.85
N SER A 441 2.95 -6.64 12.59
CA SER A 441 2.67 -8.00 12.11
C SER A 441 1.20 -8.20 11.78
N GLU A 442 0.30 -7.46 12.44
CA GLU A 442 -1.15 -7.55 12.21
C GLU A 442 -1.63 -6.77 10.96
N ASN A 443 -0.82 -5.90 10.36
CA ASN A 443 -1.09 -5.32 9.03
C ASN A 443 -0.68 -6.29 7.91
N ASP A 444 -1.07 -7.56 8.05
CA ASP A 444 -0.37 -8.72 7.49
C ASP A 444 -0.58 -8.96 5.99
N ILE A 445 -0.79 -7.92 5.19
CA ILE A 445 -0.98 -8.07 3.76
C ILE A 445 0.26 -7.56 3.06
N ILE A 446 1.20 -8.49 2.95
CA ILE A 446 2.06 -8.73 1.79
C ILE A 446 2.46 -7.46 1.03
N ASN A 447 3.61 -6.92 1.43
CA ASN A 447 4.49 -6.03 0.66
C ASN A 447 3.76 -5.14 -0.38
N GLU A 448 3.12 -4.05 0.07
CA GLU A 448 2.52 -3.00 -0.79
C GLU A 448 3.57 -2.21 -1.62
N GLY A 449 4.69 -2.80 -1.99
CA GLY A 449 5.79 -2.16 -2.71
C GLY A 449 6.53 -1.06 -1.95
N SER A 450 6.19 -0.80 -0.68
CA SER A 450 6.91 0.13 0.20
C SER A 450 6.94 -0.45 1.62
N PRO A 451 8.08 -0.91 2.13
CA PRO A 451 8.18 -1.38 3.51
C PRO A 451 7.92 -0.21 4.46
N ILE A 452 7.12 -0.44 5.51
CA ILE A 452 6.98 0.54 6.60
C ILE A 452 8.27 0.50 7.43
N ASP A 453 8.90 1.64 7.63
CA ASP A 453 10.05 1.73 8.53
C ASP A 453 9.59 1.82 9.98
N LEU A 454 10.17 0.97 10.83
CA LEU A 454 9.79 0.88 12.22
C LEU A 454 10.88 1.50 13.09
N TYR A 455 10.48 2.39 14.00
CA TYR A 455 11.39 3.13 14.85
C TYR A 455 11.07 2.86 16.31
N LEU A 456 12.06 2.41 17.08
CA LEU A 456 11.96 2.32 18.53
C LEU A 456 12.82 3.42 19.14
N VAL A 457 12.19 4.40 19.79
CA VAL A 457 12.87 5.49 20.48
C VAL A 457 12.96 5.16 21.95
N ILE A 458 14.19 5.00 22.45
CA ILE A 458 14.45 4.78 23.87
C ILE A 458 14.90 6.10 24.49
N PHE A 459 14.07 6.68 25.35
CA PHE A 459 14.44 7.80 26.19
C PHE A 459 15.14 7.30 27.45
N SER A 460 16.27 7.92 27.80
CA SER A 460 17.00 7.63 29.04
C SER A 460 17.60 8.91 29.64
N PHE A 461 17.95 8.87 30.93
CA PHE A 461 18.61 9.97 31.62
C PHE A 461 20.00 9.53 32.08
N ASP A 462 21.04 10.20 31.61
CA ASP A 462 22.42 10.10 32.08
C ASP A 462 22.92 8.66 32.29
N ARG A 463 22.97 7.88 31.21
CA ARG A 463 23.46 6.50 31.26
C ARG A 463 24.72 6.31 30.43
N GLU A 464 25.54 5.36 30.82
CA GLU A 464 26.69 4.91 30.03
C GLU A 464 26.21 4.17 28.77
N PHE A 465 26.73 4.59 27.60
CA PHE A 465 26.29 4.09 26.30
C PHE A 465 26.61 2.61 26.10
N ASP A 466 27.78 2.14 26.56
CA ASP A 466 28.22 0.75 26.38
C ASP A 466 27.29 -0.25 27.07
N ALA A 467 26.84 0.06 28.28
CA ALA A 467 25.87 -0.76 29.02
C ALA A 467 24.51 -0.83 28.31
N ILE A 468 24.09 0.28 27.69
CA ILE A 468 22.84 0.33 26.93
C ILE A 468 22.93 -0.50 25.65
N ALA A 469 24.03 -0.38 24.91
CA ALA A 469 24.24 -1.12 23.67
C ALA A 469 24.15 -2.64 23.90
N GLN A 470 24.76 -3.15 24.98
CA GLN A 470 24.69 -4.57 25.36
C GLN A 470 23.25 -5.03 25.65
N HIS A 471 22.46 -4.22 26.35
CA HIS A 471 21.04 -4.52 26.61
C HIS A 471 20.20 -4.52 25.34
N ILE A 472 20.48 -3.61 24.40
CA ILE A 472 19.81 -3.57 23.09
C ILE A 472 20.13 -4.84 22.30
N GLU A 473 21.40 -5.21 22.19
CA GLU A 473 21.80 -6.42 21.46
C GLU A 473 21.19 -7.68 22.07
N ALA A 474 21.20 -7.82 23.39
CA ALA A 474 20.60 -8.95 24.08
C ALA A 474 19.08 -9.03 23.84
N ALA A 475 18.38 -7.89 23.83
CA ALA A 475 16.93 -7.85 23.59
C ALA A 475 16.60 -8.22 22.14
N VAL A 476 17.35 -7.68 21.18
CA VAL A 476 17.19 -7.99 19.75
C VAL A 476 17.43 -9.48 19.50
N ASN A 477 18.50 -10.06 20.06
CA ASN A 477 18.83 -11.48 19.89
C ASN A 477 17.76 -12.40 20.49
N LYS A 478 17.29 -12.13 21.72
CA LYS A 478 16.22 -12.93 22.33
C LYS A 478 14.94 -12.86 21.51
N TYR A 479 14.55 -11.67 21.08
CA TYR A 479 13.34 -11.49 20.28
C TYR A 479 13.41 -12.24 18.94
N SER A 480 14.57 -12.16 18.25
CA SER A 480 14.84 -12.89 17.01
C SER A 480 14.67 -14.41 17.19
N LEU A 481 15.22 -14.94 18.28
CA LEU A 481 15.21 -16.38 18.59
C LEU A 481 13.80 -16.87 18.96
N GLU A 482 13.07 -16.14 19.81
CA GLU A 482 11.71 -16.51 20.22
C GLU A 482 10.67 -16.44 19.09
N LYS A 483 10.88 -15.55 18.11
CA LYS A 483 9.97 -15.39 16.98
C LYS A 483 10.40 -16.14 15.72
N ASN A 484 11.52 -16.87 15.76
CA ASN A 484 12.11 -17.56 14.62
C ASN A 484 12.32 -16.64 13.41
N ILE A 485 12.90 -15.46 13.67
CA ILE A 485 13.18 -14.42 12.67
C ILE A 485 14.69 -14.31 12.52
N THR A 486 15.17 -14.09 11.31
CA THR A 486 16.59 -13.81 11.05
C THR A 486 16.85 -12.32 11.18
N CYS A 487 17.88 -11.94 11.95
CA CYS A 487 18.28 -10.54 12.12
C CYS A 487 19.55 -10.24 11.29
N GLN A 488 19.47 -9.26 10.40
CA GLN A 488 20.62 -8.71 9.67
C GLN A 488 20.93 -7.31 10.19
N LYS A 489 22.06 -7.12 10.87
CA LYS A 489 22.51 -5.80 11.34
C LYS A 489 23.09 -5.01 10.16
N HIS A 490 22.74 -3.72 10.06
CA HIS A 490 23.23 -2.83 8.98
C HIS A 490 24.21 -1.79 9.49
N GLU A 491 23.80 -1.06 10.53
CA GLU A 491 24.53 0.08 11.07
C GLU A 491 24.40 0.09 12.59
N SER A 492 25.49 0.39 13.28
CA SER A 492 25.52 0.55 14.73
C SER A 492 26.38 1.76 15.06
N SER A 493 25.85 2.66 15.88
CA SER A 493 26.57 3.78 16.46
C SER A 493 26.20 3.93 17.94
N GLU A 494 26.86 4.83 18.65
CA GLU A 494 26.55 5.13 20.07
C GLU A 494 25.07 5.48 20.31
N ASN A 495 24.39 6.05 19.32
CA ASN A 495 23.04 6.60 19.49
C ASN A 495 21.96 5.89 18.67
N HIS A 496 22.32 4.89 17.85
CA HIS A 496 21.32 4.13 17.11
C HIS A 496 21.84 2.75 16.67
N LEU A 497 20.92 1.80 16.56
CA LEU A 497 21.13 0.48 15.97
C LEU A 497 20.09 0.25 14.88
N ALA A 498 20.53 -0.04 13.66
CA ALA A 498 19.67 -0.37 12.53
C ALA A 498 19.86 -1.83 12.12
N PHE A 499 18.75 -2.55 11.99
CA PHE A 499 18.75 -3.94 11.55
C PHE A 499 17.49 -4.26 10.74
N THR A 500 17.56 -5.32 9.94
CA THR A 500 16.40 -5.92 9.30
C THR A 500 16.02 -7.20 10.01
N TYR A 501 14.76 -7.30 10.41
CA TYR A 501 14.11 -8.57 10.72
C TYR A 501 13.55 -9.20 9.45
N ILE A 502 14.06 -10.38 9.14
CA ILE A 502 13.69 -11.18 7.99
C ILE A 502 12.89 -12.36 8.52
N GLU A 503 11.58 -12.29 8.33
CA GLU A 503 10.71 -13.45 8.52
C GLU A 503 10.75 -14.28 7.25
N PRO A 504 11.29 -15.50 7.31
CA PRO A 504 11.33 -16.36 6.15
C PRO A 504 9.90 -16.70 5.73
N ARG A 505 9.58 -16.37 4.48
CA ARG A 505 8.30 -16.75 3.85
C ARG A 505 8.50 -17.66 2.65
N GLU A 506 9.72 -18.14 2.44
CA GLU A 506 10.11 -19.09 1.41
C GLU A 506 9.27 -20.38 1.47
N THR A 507 8.92 -20.83 2.68
CA THR A 507 8.01 -21.97 2.89
C THR A 507 6.59 -21.71 2.37
N TYR A 508 6.24 -20.47 2.04
CA TYR A 508 4.97 -20.05 1.47
C TYR A 508 5.12 -19.50 0.02
N GLY A 509 6.32 -19.60 -0.57
CA GLY A 509 6.58 -19.09 -1.93
C GLY A 509 6.62 -17.56 -2.04
N PHE A 510 6.64 -16.85 -0.92
CA PHE A 510 6.76 -15.39 -0.91
C PHE A 510 8.20 -14.97 -0.63
N LEU A 511 8.57 -13.77 -1.11
CA LEU A 511 9.79 -13.11 -0.67
C LEU A 511 9.79 -12.98 0.86
N ASN A 512 10.96 -13.18 1.46
CA ASN A 512 11.11 -13.01 2.90
C ASN A 512 10.64 -11.64 3.34
N LYS A 513 9.77 -11.61 4.36
CA LYS A 513 9.23 -10.36 4.88
C LYS A 513 10.32 -9.67 5.67
N SER A 514 10.89 -8.66 5.05
CA SER A 514 11.95 -7.85 5.61
C SER A 514 11.36 -6.61 6.28
N ARG A 515 11.77 -6.34 7.52
CA ARG A 515 11.31 -5.21 8.33
C ARG A 515 12.52 -4.44 8.79
N ASN A 516 12.62 -3.18 8.39
CA ASN A 516 13.63 -2.30 8.98
C ASN A 516 13.18 -1.89 10.35
N ILE A 517 14.06 -2.10 11.32
CA ILE A 517 13.89 -1.54 12.64
C ILE A 517 15.13 -0.70 12.93
N THR A 518 14.88 0.56 13.26
CA THR A 518 15.92 1.46 13.76
C THR A 518 15.59 1.80 15.21
N ILE A 519 16.49 1.41 16.11
CA ILE A 519 16.42 1.79 17.52
C ILE A 519 17.22 3.07 17.68
N TYR A 520 16.58 4.15 18.12
CA TYR A 520 17.28 5.39 18.49
C TYR A 520 17.38 5.51 20.01
N LEU A 521 18.57 5.85 20.49
CA LEU A 521 18.81 6.17 21.87
C LEU A 521 18.83 7.69 22.09
N CYS A 522 17.84 8.16 22.82
CA CYS A 522 17.74 9.53 23.29
C CYS A 522 18.22 9.63 24.75
N ASN A 523 19.54 9.56 24.94
CA ASN A 523 20.20 9.77 26.22
C ASN A 523 20.25 11.27 26.58
N MET A 524 19.37 11.70 27.46
CA MET A 524 19.24 13.08 27.92
C MET A 524 20.21 13.35 29.10
N GLU A 525 20.44 14.62 29.44
CA GLU A 525 21.39 15.11 30.47
C GLU A 525 22.90 15.03 30.12
N VAL A 526 23.34 14.14 29.23
CA VAL A 526 24.78 13.93 28.90
C VAL A 526 25.48 15.19 28.40
N ASP A 527 24.88 15.87 27.40
CA ASP A 527 25.45 17.09 26.82
C ASP A 527 25.49 18.24 27.83
N TYR A 528 24.47 18.31 28.70
CA TYR A 528 24.38 19.30 29.75
C TYR A 528 25.47 19.12 30.80
N LYS A 529 25.66 17.89 31.31
CA LYS A 529 26.72 17.58 32.29
C LYS A 529 28.10 17.84 31.71
N SER A 530 28.32 17.46 30.44
CA SER A 530 29.57 17.74 29.73
C SER A 530 29.87 19.24 29.64
N LYS A 531 28.86 20.07 29.29
CA LYS A 531 28.98 21.53 29.28
C LYS A 531 29.22 22.11 30.67
N LEU A 532 28.54 21.58 31.69
CA LEU A 532 28.72 22.00 33.09
C LEU A 532 30.16 21.74 33.55
N LEU A 533 30.66 20.51 33.35
CA LEU A 533 32.03 20.11 33.67
C LEU A 533 33.08 20.96 32.94
N ALA A 534 32.85 21.26 31.66
CA ALA A 534 33.71 22.15 30.88
C ALA A 534 33.70 23.59 31.43
N SER A 535 32.54 24.09 31.87
CA SER A 535 32.41 25.43 32.47
C SER A 535 33.09 25.54 33.84
N VAL A 536 33.03 24.48 34.66
CA VAL A 536 33.71 24.39 35.97
C VAL A 536 35.22 24.34 35.77
N LYS A 537 35.70 23.52 34.82
CA LYS A 537 37.13 23.48 34.46
C LYS A 537 37.66 24.85 34.01
N ARG A 538 36.89 25.58 33.18
CA ARG A 538 37.25 26.94 32.73
C ARG A 538 37.32 27.95 33.88
N LYS A 539 36.37 27.91 34.82
CA LYS A 539 36.39 28.78 36.01
C LYS A 539 37.59 28.50 36.91
N ASN A 540 37.94 27.24 37.08
CA ASN A 540 39.09 26.84 37.89
C ASN A 540 40.42 27.20 37.21
N SER A 541 40.51 27.13 35.88
CA SER A 541 41.71 27.56 35.13
C SER A 541 41.87 29.08 35.00
N SER A 542 40.82 29.86 35.28
CA SER A 542 40.88 31.34 35.32
C SER A 542 41.10 31.90 36.75
N ALA A 543 41.14 31.03 37.76
CA ALA A 543 41.38 31.37 39.16
C ALA A 543 42.79 30.98 39.66
N THR A 544 43.59 30.39 38.77
CA THR A 544 45.04 30.19 38.86
C THR A 544 45.73 31.12 37.87
#